data_AF-F3FXX1-F1
#
_entry.id   AF-F3FXX1-F1
#
_cell.length_a   1.000
_cell.length_b   1.000
_cell.length_c   1.000
_cell.angle_alpha   90.00
_cell.angle_beta   90.00
_cell.angle_gamma   90.00
#
_symmetry.space_group_name_H-M   'P 1'
#
loop_
_entity.id
_entity.type
_entity.pdbx_description
1 polymer ?
#
loop_
_entity_poly.entity_id
_entity_poly.type
_entity_poly.pdbx_seq_one_letter_code
_entity_poly.pdbx_strand_id
1 'polypeptide(L)' 'MMRRVVGPDIGVKASGGVRDVATARAMIEAGATRLGTSSGIAIVTGAGAGGGPGMF' A
#
# COMPACT_ATOMS: atom_id res chain seq x y z
N MET A 1 -12.41 -9.42 -2.92
CA MET A 1 -13.12 -10.51 -2.19
C MET A 1 -13.23 -10.22 -0.70
N MET A 2 -12.13 -10.06 0.05
CA MET A 2 -12.14 -9.85 1.51
C MET A 2 -13.04 -8.70 1.99
N ARG A 3 -12.90 -7.48 1.43
CA ARG A 3 -13.77 -6.33 1.78
C ARG A 3 -15.26 -6.62 1.61
N ARG A 4 -15.64 -7.35 0.57
CA ARG A 4 -17.05 -7.71 0.34
C ARG A 4 -17.59 -8.70 1.37
N VAL A 5 -16.75 -9.60 1.87
CA VAL A 5 -17.14 -10.63 2.85
C VAL A 5 -17.31 -10.05 4.24
N VAL A 6 -16.40 -9.16 4.65
CA VAL A 6 -16.38 -8.65 6.03
C VAL A 6 -17.21 -7.37 6.23
N GLY A 7 -17.75 -6.79 5.16
CA GLY A 7 -18.54 -5.56 5.23
C GLY A 7 -17.72 -4.32 5.59
N PRO A 8 -18.39 -3.21 5.96
CA PRO A 8 -17.73 -1.94 6.27
C PRO A 8 -17.06 -1.93 7.66
N ASP A 9 -17.63 -2.63 8.63
CA ASP A 9 -17.27 -2.51 10.05
C ASP A 9 -15.92 -3.15 10.40
N ILE A 10 -15.46 -4.10 9.59
CA ILE A 10 -14.19 -4.79 9.79
C ILE A 10 -13.15 -4.28 8.79
N GLY A 11 -11.99 -3.86 9.32
CA GLY A 11 -10.86 -3.44 8.50
C GLY A 11 -10.18 -4.59 7.76
N VAL A 12 -9.65 -4.30 6.57
CA VAL A 12 -8.91 -5.27 5.75
C VAL A 12 -7.45 -4.82 5.65
N LYS A 13 -6.51 -5.70 5.95
CA LYS A 13 -5.07 -5.46 5.78
C LYS A 13 -4.58 -6.10 4.48
N ALA A 14 -3.99 -5.31 3.59
CA ALA A 14 -3.20 -5.83 2.47
C ALA A 14 -1.73 -5.92 2.89
N SER A 15 -1.09 -7.06 2.66
CA SER A 15 0.34 -7.26 2.95
C SER A 15 0.98 -8.20 1.94
N GLY A 16 2.27 -8.00 1.68
CA GLY A 16 3.02 -8.71 0.64
C GLY A 16 2.97 -7.96 -0.69
N GLY A 17 4.14 -7.65 -1.26
CA GLY A 17 4.25 -7.05 -2.59
C GLY A 17 3.93 -5.56 -2.72
N VAL A 18 3.46 -4.87 -1.66
CA VAL A 18 3.17 -3.42 -1.71
C VAL A 18 4.46 -2.60 -1.60
N ARG A 19 5.11 -2.27 -2.72
CA ARG A 19 6.45 -1.63 -2.73
C ARG A 19 6.48 -0.20 -3.26
N ASP A 20 5.42 0.23 -3.92
CA ASP A 20 5.31 1.53 -4.57
C ASP A 20 3.92 2.15 -4.36
N VAL A 21 3.82 3.43 -4.74
CA VAL A 21 2.59 4.23 -4.59
C VAL A 21 1.44 3.65 -5.41
N ALA A 22 1.71 3.18 -6.64
CA ALA A 22 0.69 2.65 -7.52
C ALA A 22 0.03 1.41 -6.93
N THR A 23 0.84 0.46 -6.44
CA THR A 23 0.38 -0.74 -5.78
C THR A 23 -0.34 -0.41 -4.47
N ALA A 24 0.18 0.53 -3.68
CA ALA A 24 -0.48 0.97 -2.44
C ALA A 24 -1.89 1.54 -2.71
N ARG A 25 -2.02 2.39 -3.74
CA ARG A 25 -3.32 2.94 -4.17
C ARG A 25 -4.28 1.87 -4.64
N ALA A 26 -3.83 0.95 -5.49
CA ALA A 26 -4.66 -0.15 -5.99
C ALA A 26 -5.22 -1.01 -4.82
N MET A 27 -4.43 -1.25 -3.78
CA MET A 27 -4.89 -2.01 -2.60
C MET A 27 -5.94 -1.25 -1.78
N ILE A 28 -5.79 0.07 -1.66
CA ILE A 28 -6.78 0.93 -0.99
C ILE A 28 -8.09 0.95 -1.78
N GLU A 29 -8.02 1.12 -3.10
CA GLU A 29 -9.18 1.09 -4.01
C GLU A 29 -9.88 -0.27 -3.97
N ALA A 30 -9.13 -1.37 -3.82
CA ALA A 30 -9.68 -2.71 -3.61
C ALA A 30 -10.35 -2.89 -2.23
N GLY A 31 -10.25 -1.91 -1.33
CA GLY A 31 -10.95 -1.84 -0.05
C GLY A 31 -10.08 -2.14 1.18
N ALA A 32 -8.76 -2.20 1.04
CA ALA A 32 -7.86 -2.31 2.19
C ALA A 32 -7.89 -1.01 3.02
N THR A 33 -7.96 -1.13 4.34
CA THR A 33 -7.87 -0.01 5.29
C THR A 33 -6.54 0.04 6.03
N ARG A 34 -5.69 -0.97 5.85
CA ARG A 34 -4.32 -0.98 6.37
C ARG A 34 -3.39 -1.63 5.35
N LEU A 35 -2.19 -1.06 5.20
CA LEU A 35 -1.12 -1.64 4.39
C LEU A 35 -0.01 -2.15 5.31
N GLY A 36 0.44 -3.40 5.09
CA GLY A 36 1.61 -3.98 5.71
C GLY A 36 2.76 -4.05 4.71
N THR A 37 3.76 -3.19 4.86
CA THR A 37 4.90 -3.07 3.94
C THR A 37 6.17 -2.67 4.68
N SER A 38 7.32 -3.19 4.23
CA SER A 38 8.65 -2.72 4.63
C SER A 38 9.11 -1.51 3.80
N SER A 39 8.43 -1.18 2.71
CA SER A 39 8.76 -0.07 1.80
C SER A 39 8.01 1.23 2.17
N GLY A 40 7.62 1.39 3.44
CA GLY A 40 6.77 2.51 3.89
C GLY A 40 7.34 3.88 3.52
N ILE A 41 8.65 4.08 3.76
CA ILE A 41 9.35 5.34 3.42
C ILE A 41 9.24 5.61 1.91
N ALA A 42 9.59 4.63 1.08
CA ALA A 42 9.54 4.78 -0.38
C ALA A 42 8.14 5.12 -0.89
N ILE A 43 7.10 4.53 -0.29
CA ILE A 43 5.71 4.81 -0.64
C ILE A 43 5.32 6.23 -0.23
N VAL A 44 5.67 6.69 0.98
CA VAL A 44 5.29 8.04 1.43
C VAL A 44 6.10 9.16 0.75
N THR A 45 7.35 8.89 0.36
CA THR A 45 8.19 9.86 -0.37
C THR A 45 7.99 9.80 -1.88
N GLY A 46 7.23 8.83 -2.40
CA GLY A 46 7.06 8.64 -3.83
C GLY A 46 8.30 8.06 -4.54
N ALA A 47 9.28 7.56 -3.79
CA ALA A 47 10.47 6.90 -4.31
C ALA A 47 10.16 5.46 -4.79
N GLY A 48 9.28 5.31 -5.78
CA GLY A 48 8.98 4.03 -6.42
C GLY A 48 9.90 3.75 -7.60
N ALA A 49 10.74 2.71 -7.48
CA ALA A 49 11.46 1.95 -8.52
C ALA A 49 12.15 2.67 -9.72
N GLY A 50 12.34 3.99 -9.69
CA GLY A 50 12.91 4.74 -10.80
C GLY A 50 13.66 6.02 -10.44
N GLY A 51 14.13 6.18 -9.19
CA GLY A 51 14.90 7.35 -8.77
C GLY A 51 16.02 6.94 -7.83
N GLY A 52 17.26 7.17 -8.27
CA GLY A 52 18.45 7.03 -7.43
C GLY A 52 18.41 7.93 -6.19
N PRO A 53 19.40 7.79 -5.29
CA PRO A 53 19.37 8.41 -3.98
C PRO A 53 19.39 9.94 -4.10
N GLY A 54 18.25 10.56 -3.85
CA GLY A 54 18.16 11.99 -3.57
C GLY A 54 18.65 12.22 -2.14
N MET A 55 19.86 12.78 -2.07
CA MET A 55 20.54 13.35 -0.91
C MET A 55 19.61 14.21 -0.02
N PHE A 56 19.71 13.97 1.29
CA PHE A 56 19.19 14.71 2.46
C PHE A 56 17.68 14.94 2.56
#